data_AF-A0A343UNJ9-F1
#
_entry.id   AF-A0A343UNJ9-F1
#
_cell.length_a   1.000
_cell.length_b   1.000
_cell.length_c   1.000
_cell.angle_alpha   90.00
_cell.angle_beta   90.00
_cell.angle_gamma   90.00
#
_symmetry.space_group_name_H-M   'P 1'
#
loop_
_entity.id
_entity.type
_entity.pdbx_description
1 polymer ?
#
loop_
_entity_poly.entity_id
_entity_poly.type
_entity_poly.pdbx_seq_one_letter_code
_entity_poly.pdbx_strand_id
1 'polypeptide(L)'
;MKDERDDQTLDLLPSSKRRGRPPTGKALSPAAKQAAYRARQREKTVTVTLNRPDCGELEIFLLNLRDGRTSTLDPEVVARLHDAVRSAWLGQLHTGNGDQK
;
A
#
# COMPACT_ATOMS: atom_id res chain seq x y z
N MET A 1 48.41 9.50 -27.31
CA MET A 1 47.22 8.70 -27.65
C MET A 1 46.55 8.36 -26.32
N LYS A 2 45.31 8.81 -26.11
CA LYS A 2 44.56 8.55 -24.87
C LYS A 2 43.88 7.18 -25.05
N ASP A 3 44.17 6.24 -24.15
CA ASP A 3 43.57 4.91 -24.21
C ASP A 3 42.09 5.01 -23.85
N GLU A 4 41.22 4.55 -24.74
CA GLU A 4 39.77 4.63 -24.59
C GLU A 4 39.21 3.59 -23.61
N ARG A 5 40.04 2.64 -23.15
CA ARG A 5 39.64 1.56 -22.22
C ARG A 5 40.30 1.68 -20.83
N ASP A 6 40.79 2.85 -20.47
CA ASP A 6 41.38 3.12 -19.16
C ASP A 6 40.30 3.53 -18.14
N ASP A 7 39.45 2.57 -17.77
CA ASP A 7 38.42 2.74 -16.73
C ASP A 7 38.97 2.57 -15.30
N GLN A 8 40.18 2.01 -15.18
CA GLN A 8 40.81 1.67 -13.89
C GLN A 8 41.54 2.87 -13.28
N THR A 9 42.08 3.78 -14.10
CA THR A 9 42.86 4.94 -13.62
C THR A 9 41.96 6.04 -13.04
N LEU A 10 40.65 6.05 -13.36
CA LEU A 10 39.70 7.03 -12.83
C LEU A 10 39.44 6.86 -11.31
N ASP A 11 39.59 5.65 -10.77
CA ASP A 11 39.37 5.35 -9.36
C ASP A 11 40.58 5.73 -8.47
N LEU A 12 41.76 5.85 -9.09
CA LEU A 12 43.02 6.26 -8.43
C LEU A 12 43.16 7.78 -8.34
N LEU A 13 42.35 8.54 -9.07
CA LEU A 13 42.33 9.99 -9.04
C LEU A 13 41.29 10.46 -8.01
N PRO A 14 41.63 11.39 -7.11
CA PRO A 14 40.64 11.96 -6.19
C PRO A 14 39.54 12.65 -7.01
N SER A 15 38.37 12.03 -7.06
CA SER A 15 37.21 12.59 -7.77
C SER A 15 36.91 13.99 -7.21
N SER A 16 36.85 14.98 -8.09
CA SER A 16 36.59 16.35 -7.65
C SER A 16 35.20 16.39 -6.99
N LYS A 17 35.15 16.79 -5.72
CA LYS A 17 33.87 16.99 -5.02
C LYS A 17 33.07 18.01 -5.82
N ARG A 18 31.95 17.58 -6.42
CA ARG A 18 31.03 18.49 -7.12
C ARG A 18 30.64 19.60 -6.17
N ARG A 19 31.04 20.84 -6.49
CA ARG A 19 30.60 22.04 -5.75
C ARG A 19 29.09 22.20 -5.95
N GLY A 20 28.34 22.43 -4.88
CA GLY A 20 26.89 22.61 -4.92
C GLY A 20 26.18 21.89 -3.78
N ARG A 21 24.87 21.71 -3.92
CA ARG A 21 24.07 20.94 -2.95
C ARG A 21 24.67 19.54 -2.85
N PRO A 22 24.92 19.01 -1.63
CA PRO A 22 25.35 17.63 -1.50
C PRO A 22 24.37 16.75 -2.27
N PRO A 23 24.85 15.72 -2.99
CA PRO A 23 23.95 14.74 -3.58
C PRO A 23 23.07 14.28 -2.42
N THR A 24 21.77 14.56 -2.51
CA THR A 24 20.79 14.07 -1.54
C THR A 24 21.07 12.58 -1.43
N GLY A 25 21.56 12.15 -0.26
CA GLY A 25 22.22 10.84 -0.11
C GLY A 25 21.23 9.68 -0.23
N LYS A 26 21.29 8.73 0.70
CA LYS A 26 20.28 7.65 0.82
C LYS A 26 18.89 8.17 1.26
N ALA A 27 18.62 9.47 1.15
CA ALA A 27 17.36 10.07 1.52
C ALA A 27 16.30 9.68 0.48
N LEU A 28 15.28 8.93 0.93
CA LEU A 28 14.13 8.59 0.10
C LEU A 28 13.44 9.86 -0.41
N SER A 29 13.06 9.84 -1.69
CA SER A 29 12.18 10.87 -2.24
C SER A 29 10.82 10.87 -1.50
N PRO A 30 10.09 12.00 -1.48
CA PRO A 30 8.75 12.06 -0.90
C PRO A 30 7.81 10.96 -1.44
N ALA A 31 7.87 10.69 -2.75
CA ALA A 31 7.09 9.63 -3.38
C ALA A 31 7.46 8.23 -2.85
N ALA A 32 8.75 7.93 -2.69
CA ALA A 32 9.21 6.65 -2.16
C ALA A 32 8.79 6.46 -0.69
N LYS A 33 8.81 7.53 0.11
CA LYS A 33 8.27 7.50 1.48
C LYS A 33 6.77 7.18 1.49
N GLN A 34 5.99 7.79 0.61
CA GLN A 34 4.55 7.55 0.52
C GLN A 34 4.23 6.12 0.06
N ALA A 35 5.00 5.58 -0.89
CA ALA A 35 4.88 4.20 -1.34
C ALA A 35 5.15 3.22 -0.19
N ALA A 36 6.24 3.42 0.55
CA ALA A 36 6.57 2.61 1.71
C ALA A 36 5.49 2.69 2.81
N TYR A 37 4.92 3.88 3.03
CA TYR A 37 3.79 4.03 3.95
C TYR A 37 2.56 3.23 3.51
N ARG A 38 2.18 3.31 2.22
CA ARG A 38 1.04 2.54 1.68
C ARG A 38 1.27 1.04 1.76
N ALA A 39 2.50 0.56 1.53
CA ALA A 39 2.85 -0.85 1.71
C ALA A 39 2.60 -1.32 3.15
N ARG A 40 3.12 -0.58 4.14
CA ARG A 40 2.89 -0.87 5.57
C ARG A 40 1.42 -0.85 5.99
N GLN A 41 0.61 -0.01 5.35
CA GLN A 41 -0.83 0.00 5.62
C GLN A 41 -1.52 -1.25 5.06
N ARG A 42 -1.18 -1.66 3.82
CA ARG A 42 -1.72 -2.89 3.21
C ARG A 42 -1.44 -4.15 4.02
N GLU A 43 -0.31 -4.21 4.73
CA GLU A 43 0.00 -5.32 5.65
C GLU A 43 -0.94 -5.38 6.86
N LYS A 44 -1.52 -4.24 7.27
CA LYS A 44 -2.29 -4.10 8.52
C LYS A 44 -3.79 -3.99 8.32
N THR A 45 -4.21 -3.60 7.12
CA THR A 45 -5.61 -3.22 6.84
C THR A 45 -6.11 -3.88 5.58
N VAL A 46 -7.36 -4.32 5.61
CA VAL A 46 -8.10 -4.76 4.42
C VAL A 46 -9.05 -3.64 4.00
N THR A 47 -8.98 -3.24 2.74
CA THR A 47 -9.89 -2.24 2.18
C THR A 47 -11.01 -2.93 1.42
N VAL A 48 -12.26 -2.73 1.83
CA VAL A 48 -13.43 -3.30 1.16
C VAL A 48 -14.20 -2.19 0.44
N THR A 49 -14.53 -2.40 -0.84
CA THR A 49 -15.39 -1.48 -1.59
C THR A 49 -16.83 -1.99 -1.52
N LEU A 50 -17.73 -1.16 -1.00
CA LEU A 50 -19.15 -1.47 -0.83
C LEU A 50 -20.01 -0.48 -1.62
N ASN A 51 -21.24 -0.89 -1.98
CA ASN A 51 -22.19 0.04 -2.58
C ASN A 51 -22.67 1.06 -1.54
N ARG A 52 -22.90 2.30 -1.96
CA ARG A 52 -23.41 3.37 -1.10
C ARG A 52 -24.68 3.02 -0.32
N PRO A 53 -25.74 2.42 -0.91
CA PRO A 53 -26.93 2.03 -0.13
C PRO A 53 -26.61 0.96 0.93
N ASP A 54 -25.82 -0.05 0.57
CA ASP A 54 -25.43 -1.14 1.50
C ASP A 54 -24.65 -0.60 2.72
N CYS A 55 -23.88 0.50 2.55
CA CYS A 55 -23.18 1.15 3.66
C CYS A 55 -24.13 1.70 4.73
N GLY A 56 -25.24 2.33 4.32
CA GLY A 56 -26.19 2.92 5.26
C GLY A 56 -26.93 1.85 6.08
N GLU A 57 -27.33 0.77 5.41
CA GLU A 57 -27.95 -0.37 6.09
C GLU A 57 -26.99 -1.06 7.06
N LEU A 58 -25.73 -1.26 6.64
CA LEU A 58 -24.68 -1.80 7.50
C LEU A 58 -24.42 -0.92 8.72
N GLU A 59 -24.38 0.41 8.55
CA GLU A 59 -24.18 1.34 9.66
C GLU A 59 -25.30 1.24 10.69
N ILE A 60 -26.57 1.27 10.26
CA ILE A 60 -27.73 1.12 11.15
C ILE A 60 -27.70 -0.22 11.87
N PHE A 61 -27.38 -1.30 11.15
CA PHE A 61 -27.26 -2.64 11.74
C PHE A 61 -26.20 -2.68 12.83
N LEU A 62 -25.00 -2.13 12.58
CA LEU A 62 -23.92 -2.08 13.56
C LEU A 62 -24.23 -1.20 14.76
N LEU A 63 -24.92 -0.06 14.55
CA LEU A 63 -25.37 0.82 15.62
C LEU A 63 -26.38 0.12 16.53
N ASN A 64 -27.37 -0.56 15.96
CA ASN A 64 -28.34 -1.33 16.74
C ASN A 64 -27.67 -2.44 17.55
N LEU A 65 -26.72 -3.16 16.95
CA LEU A 65 -25.97 -4.21 17.64
C LEU A 65 -25.11 -3.65 18.77
N ARG A 66 -24.45 -2.51 18.57
CA ARG A 66 -23.67 -1.80 19.59
C ARG A 66 -24.55 -1.42 20.79
N ASP A 67 -25.78 -1.01 20.54
CA ASP A 67 -26.74 -0.60 21.57
C ASP A 67 -27.48 -1.80 22.19
N GLY A 68 -27.07 -3.04 21.88
CA GLY A 68 -27.63 -4.29 22.43
C GLY A 68 -29.02 -4.64 21.88
N ARG A 69 -29.45 -4.02 20.79
CA ARG A 69 -30.74 -4.27 20.15
C ARG A 69 -30.63 -5.40 19.14
N THR A 70 -31.74 -6.11 18.95
CA THR A 70 -31.87 -7.04 17.83
C THR A 70 -32.12 -6.25 16.55
N SER A 71 -31.34 -6.50 15.51
CA SER A 71 -31.50 -5.91 14.19
C SER A 71 -31.32 -7.01 13.15
N THR A 72 -32.01 -6.88 12.02
CA THR A 72 -31.89 -7.78 10.88
C THR A 72 -31.53 -6.97 9.64
N LEU A 73 -30.74 -7.57 8.75
CA LEU A 73 -30.48 -7.05 7.42
C LEU A 73 -31.24 -7.89 6.39
N ASP A 74 -31.60 -7.29 5.26
CA ASP A 74 -32.13 -8.04 4.13
C ASP A 74 -31.11 -9.13 3.72
N PRO A 75 -31.53 -10.40 3.54
CA PRO A 75 -30.63 -11.46 3.09
C PRO A 75 -29.85 -11.13 1.82
N GLU A 76 -30.42 -10.36 0.88
CA GLU A 76 -29.74 -9.97 -0.34
C GLU A 76 -28.60 -8.98 -0.05
N VAL A 77 -28.83 -8.03 0.85
CA VAL A 77 -27.81 -7.06 1.31
C VAL A 77 -26.68 -7.80 2.04
N VAL A 78 -27.02 -8.78 2.89
CA VAL A 78 -26.03 -9.62 3.58
C VAL A 78 -25.17 -10.38 2.58
N ALA A 79 -25.77 -10.98 1.55
CA ALA A 79 -25.03 -11.71 0.52
C ALA A 79 -24.04 -10.79 -0.21
N ARG A 80 -24.48 -9.59 -0.64
CA ARG A 80 -23.60 -8.61 -1.31
C ARG A 80 -22.46 -8.15 -0.41
N LEU A 81 -22.75 -7.83 0.85
CA LEU A 81 -21.73 -7.42 1.82
C LEU A 81 -20.71 -8.55 2.07
N HIS A 82 -21.21 -9.78 2.25
CA HIS A 82 -20.36 -10.95 2.46
C HIS A 82 -19.44 -11.21 1.27
N ASP A 83 -19.96 -11.16 0.05
CA ASP A 83 -19.17 -11.37 -1.17
C ASP A 83 -18.12 -10.28 -1.37
N ALA A 84 -18.46 -9.02 -1.07
CA ALA A 84 -17.51 -7.92 -1.12
C ALA A 84 -16.37 -8.08 -0.08
N VAL A 85 -16.70 -8.45 1.16
CA VAL A 85 -15.69 -8.73 2.20
C VAL A 85 -14.82 -9.92 1.81
N ARG A 86 -15.43 -11.00 1.33
CA ARG A 86 -14.72 -12.23 0.94
C ARG A 86 -13.78 -12.01 -0.24
N SER A 87 -14.23 -11.31 -1.27
CA SER A 87 -13.40 -10.99 -2.44
C SER A 87 -12.22 -10.08 -2.07
N ALA A 88 -12.44 -9.06 -1.24
CA ALA A 88 -11.37 -8.20 -0.73
C ALA A 88 -10.35 -8.97 0.11
N TRP A 89 -10.83 -9.84 1.02
CA TRP A 89 -10.00 -10.70 1.86
C TRP A 89 -9.12 -11.63 1.01
N LEU A 90 -9.71 -12.34 0.05
CA LEU A 90 -8.97 -13.24 -0.83
C LEU A 90 -7.95 -12.51 -1.70
N GLY A 91 -8.30 -11.35 -2.26
CA GLY A 91 -7.41 -10.58 -3.13
C GLY A 91 -6.22 -9.92 -2.40
N GLN A 92 -6.43 -9.48 -1.16
CA GLN A 92 -5.42 -8.70 -0.42
C GLN A 92 -4.52 -9.57 0.46
N LEU A 93 -4.96 -10.75 0.87
CA LEU A 93 -4.11 -11.66 1.65
C LEU A 93 -3.12 -12.46 0.80
N HIS A 94 -3.46 -12.78 -0.46
CA HIS A 94 -2.57 -13.56 -1.33
C HIS A 94 -1.50 -12.72 -2.03
N THR A 95 -1.56 -11.40 -1.94
CA THR A 95 -0.57 -10.50 -2.57
C THR A 95 0.66 -10.22 -1.69
N GLY A 96 0.72 -10.76 -0.47
CA GLY A 96 1.86 -10.60 0.45
C GLY A 96 3.13 -11.41 0.14
N ASN A 97 3.08 -12.38 -0.80
CA ASN A 97 4.22 -13.28 -1.10
C ASN A 97 4.83 -13.10 -2.51
N GLY A 98 4.46 -12.04 -3.25
CA GLY A 98 4.79 -11.90 -4.67
C GLY A 98 6.10 -11.17 -5.02
N ASP A 99 6.74 -10.48 -4.09
CA ASP A 99 7.92 -9.62 -4.39
C ASP A 99 9.25 -10.24 -3.95
N GLN A 100 9.49 -11.51 -4.33
CA GLN A 100 10.84 -12.05 -4.43
C GLN A 100 11.10 -12.51 -5.88
N LYS A 101 11.56 -11.59 -6.72
CA LYS A 101 12.33 -11.92 -7.92
C LYS A 101 13.29 -10.80 -8.27
#